data_AF-A0A7L4FUA4-F1
#
_entry.id   AF-A0A7L4FUA4-F1
#
_cell.length_a   1.000
_cell.length_b   1.000
_cell.length_c   1.000
_cell.angle_alpha   90.00
_cell.angle_beta   90.00
_cell.angle_gamma   90.00
#
_symmetry.space_group_name_H-M   'P 1'
#
loop_
_entity.id
_entity.type
_entity.pdbx_description
1 polymer ?
#
loop_
_entity_poly.entity_id
_entity_poly.type
_entity_poly.pdbx_seq_one_letter_code
_entity_poly.pdbx_strand_id
1 'polypeptide(L)'
;TVRRRKAAAAGKRGLPAALLSPASSEDEAPEEVSFGVAREAAETQRKLVGEAARRHRELLKEKRRRRQELFAEQKRRKLLPEAVLQELAAAPPKGSKALTSLSVVLRSLTTLQVFALLYLTRSKGNYMAVCLKDQSLPGLHQQLARDFLSTYLYGPDTNRVEANEFFSLENKKNPVRKAAVQFVDKSWG
;
A
#
# COMPACT_ATOMS: atom_id res chain seq x y z
N THR A 1 -25.28 6.04 -25.98
CA THR A 1 -24.04 6.19 -26.76
C THR A 1 -23.04 7.01 -25.96
N VAL A 2 -22.10 6.38 -25.25
CA VAL A 2 -21.00 7.10 -24.57
C VAL A 2 -19.71 6.32 -24.80
N ARG A 3 -18.87 6.87 -25.66
CA ARG A 3 -17.56 6.32 -26.07
C ARG A 3 -16.53 6.58 -24.96
N ARG A 4 -16.02 5.51 -24.35
CA ARG A 4 -14.94 5.58 -23.36
C ARG A 4 -13.60 5.63 -24.09
N ARG A 5 -12.98 6.82 -24.16
CA ARG A 5 -11.61 7.01 -24.69
C ARG A 5 -10.60 6.50 -23.65
N LYS A 6 -9.76 5.55 -24.04
CA LYS A 6 -8.62 5.04 -23.27
C LYS A 6 -7.39 5.87 -23.68
N ALA A 7 -6.92 6.76 -22.81
CA ALA A 7 -5.69 7.50 -23.03
C ALA A 7 -4.49 6.61 -22.64
N ALA A 8 -3.59 6.38 -23.59
CA ALA A 8 -2.27 5.80 -23.35
C ALA A 8 -1.29 6.93 -23.03
N ALA A 9 -0.76 6.96 -21.81
CA ALA A 9 0.32 7.87 -21.44
C ALA A 9 1.65 7.26 -21.92
N ALA A 10 2.17 7.77 -23.03
CA ALA A 10 3.53 7.52 -23.48
C ALA A 10 4.50 8.29 -22.57
N GLY A 11 5.29 7.58 -21.78
CA GLY A 11 6.39 8.16 -21.01
C GLY A 11 7.54 8.54 -21.95
N LYS A 12 7.72 9.84 -22.19
CA LYS A 12 8.99 10.37 -22.70
C LYS A 12 9.99 10.41 -21.54
N ARG A 13 10.99 9.51 -21.55
CA ARG A 13 12.23 9.69 -20.79
C ARG A 13 13.32 10.06 -21.79
N GLY A 14 13.78 11.30 -21.72
CA GLY A 14 14.99 11.74 -22.40
C GLY A 14 16.19 11.04 -21.79
N LEU A 15 17.01 10.44 -22.64
CA LEU A 15 18.35 9.94 -22.31
C LEU A 15 19.36 11.02 -22.71
N PRO A 16 20.43 11.25 -21.94
CA PRO A 16 21.44 12.26 -22.24
C PRO A 16 22.27 11.88 -23.48
N ALA A 17 22.51 12.88 -24.33
CA ALA A 17 23.07 12.80 -25.68
C ALA A 17 24.61 12.63 -25.73
N ALA A 18 25.21 11.92 -24.79
CA ALA A 18 26.65 11.69 -24.78
C ALA A 18 26.93 10.22 -24.50
N LEU A 19 27.29 9.50 -25.57
CA LEU A 19 28.00 8.20 -25.68
C LEU A 19 27.48 7.44 -26.92
N LEU A 20 27.58 8.08 -28.09
CA LEU A 20 27.45 7.42 -29.39
C LEU A 20 28.84 7.38 -30.03
N SER A 21 29.64 6.41 -29.62
CA SER A 21 30.77 5.93 -30.42
C SER A 21 30.22 4.88 -31.39
N PRO A 22 30.29 5.06 -32.72
CA PRO A 22 29.85 4.06 -33.66
C PRO A 22 31.01 3.08 -33.92
N ALA A 23 30.96 1.91 -33.29
CA ALA A 23 31.88 0.82 -33.62
C ALA A 23 31.17 -0.53 -33.52
N SER A 24 31.13 -1.22 -34.67
CA SER A 24 30.81 -2.63 -34.89
C SER A 24 29.33 -3.02 -34.95
N SER A 25 28.75 -2.87 -36.15
CA SER A 25 27.55 -3.59 -36.58
C SER A 25 27.90 -5.07 -36.84
N GLU A 26 27.65 -5.95 -35.87
CA GLU A 26 27.41 -7.36 -36.18
C GLU A 26 25.98 -7.49 -36.71
N ASP A 27 25.88 -7.39 -38.03
CA ASP A 27 24.69 -7.75 -38.81
C ASP A 27 24.63 -9.28 -38.91
N GLU A 28 24.42 -9.96 -37.77
CA GLU A 28 24.07 -11.37 -37.78
C GLU A 28 22.60 -11.46 -38.18
N ALA A 29 22.37 -11.70 -39.48
CA ALA A 29 21.05 -11.92 -40.03
C ALA A 29 20.33 -12.96 -39.16
N PRO A 30 19.06 -12.73 -38.76
CA PRO A 30 18.34 -13.71 -37.96
C PRO A 30 18.39 -15.05 -38.67
N GLU A 31 18.76 -16.11 -37.95
CA GLU A 31 18.76 -17.47 -38.49
C GLU A 31 17.50 -17.65 -39.35
N GLU A 32 17.67 -18.09 -40.59
CA GLU A 32 16.57 -18.31 -41.53
C GLU A 32 15.75 -19.52 -41.05
N VAL A 33 15.01 -19.34 -39.95
CA VAL A 33 14.12 -20.34 -39.39
C VAL A 33 12.92 -20.44 -40.32
N SER A 34 12.67 -21.65 -40.82
CA SER A 34 11.53 -21.88 -41.69
C SER A 34 10.23 -21.42 -41.01
N PHE A 35 9.29 -20.90 -41.79
CA PHE A 35 8.00 -20.41 -41.29
C PHE A 35 7.25 -21.45 -40.43
N GLY A 36 7.52 -22.75 -40.60
CA GLY A 36 7.00 -23.82 -39.75
C GLY A 36 7.57 -23.79 -38.32
N VAL A 37 8.89 -23.66 -38.19
CA VAL A 37 9.57 -23.58 -36.89
C VAL A 37 9.17 -22.29 -36.16
N ALA A 38 9.08 -21.17 -36.88
CA ALA A 38 8.61 -19.91 -36.31
C ALA A 38 7.16 -20.00 -35.79
N ARG A 39 6.27 -20.72 -36.50
CA ARG A 39 4.89 -20.97 -36.06
C ARG A 39 4.85 -21.84 -34.82
N GLU A 40 5.62 -22.92 -34.78
CA GLU A 40 5.69 -23.83 -33.62
C GLU A 40 6.25 -23.11 -32.37
N ALA A 41 7.29 -22.31 -32.54
CA ALA A 41 7.84 -21.46 -31.49
C ALA A 41 6.79 -20.45 -30.98
N ALA A 42 6.04 -19.80 -31.86
CA ALA A 42 4.98 -18.87 -31.45
C ALA A 42 3.85 -19.56 -30.68
N GLU A 43 3.47 -20.79 -31.06
CA GLU A 43 2.44 -21.56 -30.37
C GLU A 43 2.88 -22.02 -28.97
N THR A 44 4.12 -22.49 -28.82
CA THR A 44 4.67 -22.85 -27.51
C THR A 44 4.77 -21.64 -26.59
N GLN A 45 5.23 -20.49 -27.09
CA GLN A 45 5.25 -19.23 -26.35
C GLN A 45 3.85 -18.84 -25.88
N ARG A 46 2.83 -18.93 -26.74
CA ARG A 46 1.45 -18.65 -26.36
C ARG A 46 0.92 -19.59 -25.28
N LYS A 47 1.28 -20.88 -25.32
CA LYS A 47 0.93 -21.87 -24.27
C LYS A 47 1.61 -21.51 -22.95
N LEU A 48 2.92 -21.25 -22.96
CA LEU A 48 3.69 -20.89 -21.77
C LEU A 48 3.18 -19.61 -21.11
N VAL A 49 2.88 -18.57 -21.89
CA VAL A 49 2.30 -17.32 -21.37
C VAL A 49 0.92 -17.56 -20.75
N GLY A 50 0.10 -18.40 -21.39
CA GLY A 50 -1.21 -18.79 -20.85
C GLY A 50 -1.12 -19.55 -19.53
N GLU A 51 -0.17 -20.47 -19.42
CA GLU A 51 0.09 -21.22 -18.20
C GLU A 51 0.65 -20.34 -17.08
N ALA A 52 1.61 -19.46 -17.39
CA ALA A 52 2.15 -18.50 -16.45
C ALA A 52 1.05 -17.60 -15.86
N ALA A 53 0.11 -17.14 -16.70
CA ALA A 53 -1.04 -16.37 -16.25
C ALA A 53 -1.98 -17.16 -15.33
N ARG A 54 -2.18 -18.46 -15.59
CA ARG A 54 -2.96 -19.35 -14.71
C ARG A 54 -2.29 -19.55 -13.36
N ARG A 55 -1.00 -19.89 -13.35
CA ARG A 55 -0.19 -20.03 -12.13
C ARG A 55 -0.21 -18.75 -11.29
N HIS A 56 -0.04 -17.60 -11.93
CA HIS A 56 -0.11 -16.30 -11.25
C HIS A 56 -1.47 -16.07 -10.57
N ARG A 57 -2.58 -16.41 -11.25
CA ARG A 57 -3.93 -16.32 -10.67
C ARG A 57 -4.09 -17.24 -9.46
N GLU A 58 -3.52 -18.44 -9.49
CA GLU A 58 -3.55 -19.41 -8.38
C GLU A 58 -2.77 -18.90 -7.17
N LEU A 59 -1.56 -18.34 -7.36
CA LEU A 59 -0.76 -17.74 -6.29
C LEU A 59 -1.51 -16.61 -5.58
N LEU A 60 -2.24 -15.76 -6.31
CA LEU A 60 -3.04 -14.69 -5.72
C LEU A 60 -4.21 -15.24 -4.89
N LYS A 61 -4.86 -16.33 -5.34
CA LYS A 61 -5.91 -17.01 -4.58
C LYS A 61 -5.34 -17.64 -3.31
N GLU A 62 -4.19 -18.30 -3.41
CA GLU A 62 -3.53 -18.92 -2.26
C GLU A 62 -3.10 -17.86 -1.23
N LYS A 63 -2.52 -16.74 -1.67
CA LYS A 63 -2.20 -15.61 -0.80
C LYS A 63 -3.44 -15.07 -0.08
N ARG A 64 -4.60 -15.05 -0.75
CA ARG A 64 -5.87 -14.68 -0.13
C ARG A 64 -6.31 -15.71 0.91
N ARG A 65 -6.21 -17.01 0.61
CA ARG A 65 -6.53 -18.10 1.56
C ARG A 65 -5.65 -18.04 2.81
N ARG A 66 -4.34 -17.94 2.66
CA ARG A 66 -3.39 -17.82 3.79
C ARG A 66 -3.73 -16.64 4.71
N ARG A 67 -4.12 -15.48 4.14
CA ARG A 67 -4.56 -14.32 4.94
C ARG A 67 -5.85 -14.60 5.72
N GLN A 68 -6.80 -15.31 5.12
CA GLN A 68 -8.04 -15.70 5.78
C GLN A 68 -7.79 -16.72 6.89
N GLU A 69 -6.91 -17.69 6.67
CA GLU A 69 -6.48 -18.68 7.67
C GLU A 69 -5.81 -18.00 8.86
N LEU A 70 -4.87 -17.09 8.64
CA LEU A 70 -4.25 -16.30 9.71
C LEU A 70 -5.27 -15.50 10.51
N PHE A 71 -6.26 -14.91 9.84
CA PHE A 71 -7.33 -14.19 10.53
C PHE A 71 -8.21 -15.14 11.36
N ALA A 72 -8.56 -16.30 10.81
CA ALA A 72 -9.32 -17.33 11.52
C ALA A 72 -8.55 -17.87 12.73
N GLU A 73 -7.26 -18.18 12.58
CA GLU A 73 -6.39 -18.59 13.68
C GLU A 73 -6.24 -17.50 14.74
N GLN A 74 -6.03 -16.25 14.33
CA GLN A 74 -6.01 -15.12 15.27
C GLN A 74 -7.32 -14.99 16.02
N LYS A 75 -8.47 -15.19 15.35
CA LYS A 75 -9.77 -15.19 16.00
C LYS A 75 -9.90 -16.38 16.96
N ARG A 76 -9.45 -17.58 16.58
CA ARG A 76 -9.43 -18.77 17.46
C ARG A 76 -8.53 -18.58 18.68
N ARG A 77 -7.35 -17.97 18.51
CA ARG A 77 -6.41 -17.69 19.61
C ARG A 77 -6.87 -16.54 20.52
N LYS A 78 -7.65 -15.59 19.99
CA LYS A 78 -8.29 -14.51 20.77
C LYS A 78 -9.60 -14.94 21.43
N LEU A 79 -10.14 -16.11 21.07
CA LEU A 79 -11.24 -16.72 21.80
C LEU A 79 -10.68 -17.42 23.03
N LEU A 80 -11.46 -17.42 24.12
CA LEU A 80 -11.10 -18.18 25.32
C LEU A 80 -10.89 -19.65 24.95
N PRO A 81 -9.93 -20.35 25.58
CA PRO A 81 -9.67 -21.76 25.30
C PRO A 81 -10.97 -22.56 25.29
N GLU A 82 -11.11 -23.46 24.31
CA GLU A 82 -12.33 -24.24 24.09
C GLU A 82 -12.75 -25.01 25.36
N ALA A 83 -11.78 -25.43 26.18
CA ALA A 83 -12.00 -26.03 27.49
C ALA A 83 -12.82 -25.12 28.44
N VAL A 84 -12.55 -23.82 28.47
CA VAL A 84 -13.28 -22.85 29.32
C VAL A 84 -14.70 -22.65 28.79
N LEU A 85 -14.88 -22.64 27.47
CA LEU A 85 -16.22 -22.54 26.86
C LEU A 85 -17.05 -23.79 27.14
N GLN A 86 -16.43 -24.97 27.12
CA GLN A 86 -17.08 -26.24 27.41
C GLN A 86 -17.46 -26.35 28.89
N GLU A 87 -16.63 -25.83 29.80
CA GLU A 87 -16.94 -25.74 31.23
C GLU A 87 -18.13 -24.81 31.51
N LEU A 88 -18.18 -23.64 30.86
CA LEU A 88 -19.32 -22.73 30.97
C LEU A 88 -20.61 -23.31 30.38
N ALA A 89 -20.52 -24.15 29.35
CA ALA A 89 -21.67 -24.84 28.76
C ALA A 89 -22.15 -26.04 29.61
N ALA A 90 -21.23 -26.73 30.29
CA ALA A 90 -21.54 -27.85 31.18
C ALA A 90 -22.03 -27.40 32.57
N ALA A 91 -21.79 -26.14 32.95
CA ALA A 91 -22.30 -25.58 34.19
C ALA A 91 -23.84 -25.42 34.13
N PRO A 92 -24.60 -25.93 35.14
CA PRO A 92 -26.05 -25.77 35.17
C PRO A 92 -26.41 -24.28 35.30
N PRO A 93 -27.52 -23.82 34.68
CA PRO A 93 -27.86 -22.40 34.59
C PRO A 93 -28.18 -21.82 35.97
N LYS A 94 -27.19 -21.18 36.61
CA LYS A 94 -27.44 -20.38 37.81
C LYS A 94 -27.97 -19.00 37.38
N GLY A 95 -29.31 -18.95 37.33
CA GLY A 95 -30.21 -17.79 37.25
C GLY A 95 -29.63 -16.42 36.91
N SER A 96 -29.73 -16.02 35.64
CA SER A 96 -29.63 -14.63 35.19
C SER A 96 -31.01 -14.12 34.75
N LYS A 97 -31.89 -13.84 35.71
CA LYS A 97 -33.22 -13.24 35.45
C LYS A 97 -33.14 -11.86 34.73
N ALA A 98 -31.95 -11.27 34.61
CA ALA A 98 -31.70 -10.01 33.92
C ALA A 98 -31.50 -10.13 32.40
N LEU A 99 -31.10 -11.29 31.86
CA LEU A 99 -30.92 -11.47 30.40
C LEU A 99 -32.24 -11.75 29.68
N THR A 100 -33.20 -12.33 30.39
CA THR A 100 -34.53 -12.62 29.86
C THR A 100 -35.27 -11.32 29.52
N SER A 101 -35.17 -10.28 30.34
CA SER A 101 -35.84 -9.00 30.10
C SER A 101 -35.29 -8.26 28.88
N LEU A 102 -33.97 -8.25 28.67
CA LEU A 102 -33.34 -7.66 27.48
C LEU A 102 -33.69 -8.44 26.20
N SER A 103 -33.83 -9.76 26.26
CA SER A 103 -34.22 -10.59 25.12
C SER A 103 -35.66 -10.31 24.63
N VAL A 104 -36.56 -9.96 25.56
CA VAL A 104 -37.94 -9.57 25.27
C VAL A 104 -37.98 -8.19 24.61
N VAL A 105 -37.12 -7.27 25.06
CA VAL A 105 -37.00 -5.92 24.48
C VAL A 105 -36.33 -5.93 23.11
N LEU A 106 -35.32 -6.77 22.87
CA LEU A 106 -34.70 -6.89 21.52
C LEU A 106 -35.64 -7.51 20.48
N ARG A 107 -36.57 -8.39 20.91
CA ARG A 107 -37.52 -9.06 20.02
C ARG A 107 -38.63 -8.16 19.48
N SER A 108 -38.94 -7.06 20.16
CA SER A 108 -39.95 -6.09 19.71
C SER A 108 -39.35 -4.94 18.91
N LEU A 109 -38.02 -4.81 18.88
CA LEU A 109 -37.32 -3.76 18.17
C LEU A 109 -37.04 -4.17 16.72
N THR A 110 -37.14 -3.19 15.83
CA THR A 110 -36.76 -3.38 14.43
C THR A 110 -35.26 -3.60 14.29
N THR A 111 -34.83 -4.26 13.21
CA THR A 111 -33.42 -4.53 12.91
C THR A 111 -32.55 -3.28 12.97
N LEU A 112 -33.07 -2.12 12.54
CA LEU A 112 -32.38 -0.83 12.61
C LEU A 112 -32.24 -0.31 14.05
N GLN A 113 -33.27 -0.47 14.88
CA GLN A 113 -33.22 -0.05 16.29
C GLN A 113 -32.27 -0.93 17.12
N VAL A 114 -32.25 -2.24 16.86
CA VAL A 114 -31.27 -3.15 17.47
C VAL A 114 -29.85 -2.76 17.04
N PHE A 115 -29.65 -2.43 15.75
CA PHE A 115 -28.35 -1.96 15.25
C PHE A 115 -27.93 -0.62 15.89
N ALA A 116 -28.86 0.31 16.05
CA ALA A 116 -28.61 1.62 16.66
C ALA A 116 -28.21 1.49 18.14
N LEU A 117 -28.89 0.64 18.92
CA LEU A 117 -28.52 0.35 20.30
C LEU A 117 -27.15 -0.35 20.39
N LEU A 118 -26.85 -1.27 19.48
CA LEU A 118 -25.54 -1.92 19.42
C LEU A 118 -24.41 -0.95 19.05
N TYR A 119 -24.69 0.03 18.18
CA TYR A 119 -23.75 1.08 17.79
C TYR A 119 -23.53 2.10 18.92
N LEU A 120 -24.59 2.44 19.65
CA LEU A 120 -24.53 3.40 20.76
C LEU A 120 -23.82 2.82 21.99
N THR A 121 -23.98 1.52 22.26
CA THR A 121 -23.25 0.83 23.33
C THR A 121 -21.77 0.58 22.98
N ARG A 122 -21.38 0.63 21.71
CA ARG A 122 -19.98 0.44 21.25
C ARG A 122 -19.10 1.68 21.37
N SER A 123 -19.66 2.88 21.59
CA SER A 123 -18.95 4.16 21.45
C SER A 123 -18.86 4.97 22.74
N LYS A 124 -18.30 4.38 23.81
CA LYS A 124 -17.85 5.13 25.00
C LYS A 124 -16.41 4.76 25.43
N GLY A 125 -15.58 4.32 24.49
CA GLY A 125 -14.17 4.05 24.74
C GLY A 125 -13.30 5.07 24.02
N ASN A 126 -12.56 5.88 24.77
CA ASN A 126 -11.47 6.70 24.21
C ASN A 126 -10.36 5.75 23.76
N TYR A 127 -10.23 5.53 22.46
CA TYR A 127 -9.15 4.72 21.90
C TYR A 127 -7.93 5.59 21.65
N MET A 128 -6.82 5.29 22.32
CA MET A 128 -5.52 5.90 22.00
C MET A 128 -4.77 4.94 21.08
N ALA A 129 -4.69 5.29 19.80
CA ALA A 129 -3.83 4.59 18.85
C ALA A 129 -2.38 4.99 19.14
N VAL A 130 -1.62 4.11 19.78
CA VAL A 130 -0.17 4.31 19.96
C VAL A 130 0.52 3.73 18.74
N CYS A 131 1.00 4.61 17.85
CA CYS A 131 1.91 4.20 16.78
C CYS A 131 3.25 3.84 17.43
N LEU A 132 3.55 2.54 17.52
CA LEU A 132 4.88 2.05 17.84
C LEU A 132 5.86 2.65 16.82
N LYS A 133 6.93 3.28 17.31
CA LYS A 133 8.01 3.76 16.46
C LYS A 133 8.69 2.51 15.92
N ASP A 134 8.27 2.06 14.74
CA ASP A 134 9.10 1.19 13.93
C ASP A 134 10.47 1.88 13.89
N GLN A 135 11.50 1.20 14.39
CA GLN A 135 12.88 1.58 14.13
C GLN A 135 13.07 1.38 12.63
N SER A 136 12.50 2.27 11.82
CA SER A 136 12.59 2.21 10.38
C SER A 136 14.01 2.62 10.07
N LEU A 137 14.93 1.66 10.06
CA LEU A 137 16.05 1.74 9.13
C LEU A 137 15.36 2.04 7.79
N PRO A 138 15.47 3.26 7.27
CA PRO A 138 14.81 3.58 6.02
C PRO A 138 15.37 2.59 5.02
N GLY A 139 14.50 1.77 4.42
CA GLY A 139 14.96 0.78 3.46
C GLY A 139 15.81 1.48 2.41
N LEU A 140 16.83 0.82 1.88
CA LEU A 140 17.76 1.40 0.89
C LEU A 140 17.02 2.21 -0.20
N HIS A 141 15.88 1.68 -0.68
CA HIS A 141 15.05 2.35 -1.67
C HIS A 141 14.41 3.67 -1.17
N GLN A 142 14.03 3.76 0.10
CA GLN A 142 13.52 4.98 0.71
C GLN A 142 14.61 6.04 0.88
N GLN A 143 15.84 5.64 1.24
CA GLN A 143 16.97 6.56 1.27
C GLN A 143 17.25 7.11 -0.13
N LEU A 144 17.38 6.22 -1.13
CA LEU A 144 17.57 6.64 -2.53
C LEU A 144 16.46 7.57 -3.03
N ALA A 145 15.20 7.30 -2.67
CA ALA A 145 14.09 8.18 -3.04
C ALA A 145 14.17 9.55 -2.34
N ARG A 146 14.62 9.60 -1.08
CA ARG A 146 14.85 10.85 -0.36
C ARG A 146 16.00 11.64 -0.99
N ASP A 147 17.10 10.98 -1.30
CA ASP A 147 18.28 11.60 -1.91
C ASP A 147 17.94 12.12 -3.31
N PHE A 148 17.15 11.38 -4.08
CA PHE A 148 16.62 11.84 -5.35
C PHE A 148 15.81 13.14 -5.17
N LEU A 149 14.84 13.15 -4.25
CA LEU A 149 14.03 14.34 -4.01
C LEU A 149 14.85 15.53 -3.48
N SER A 150 15.83 15.28 -2.61
CA SER A 150 16.67 16.35 -2.07
C SER A 150 17.52 17.00 -3.16
N THR A 151 18.12 16.19 -4.03
CA THR A 151 18.96 16.70 -5.13
C THR A 151 18.15 17.54 -6.12
N TYR A 152 16.93 17.11 -6.46
CA TYR A 152 16.10 17.80 -7.45
C TYR A 152 15.32 19.01 -6.89
N LEU A 153 14.94 19.01 -5.60
CA LEU A 153 14.11 20.07 -5.02
C LEU A 153 14.87 21.05 -4.13
N TYR A 154 15.98 20.61 -3.53
CA TYR A 154 16.77 21.36 -2.54
C TYR A 154 18.27 21.35 -2.89
N GLY A 155 18.61 21.11 -4.17
CA GLY A 155 19.98 21.13 -4.67
C GLY A 155 20.57 22.55 -4.78
N PRO A 156 21.88 22.67 -5.11
CA PRO A 156 22.61 23.94 -5.14
C PRO A 156 21.98 25.03 -6.02
N ASP A 157 21.36 24.60 -7.13
CA ASP A 157 20.76 25.49 -8.13
C ASP A 157 19.29 25.81 -7.83
N THR A 158 18.75 25.30 -6.72
CA THR A 158 17.35 25.47 -6.35
C THR A 158 17.19 26.52 -5.26
N ASN A 159 16.29 27.47 -5.48
CA ASN A 159 16.00 28.54 -4.53
C ASN A 159 15.07 28.10 -3.37
N ARG A 160 14.99 26.81 -3.10
CA ARG A 160 14.04 26.22 -2.15
C ARG A 160 14.79 25.63 -0.96
N VAL A 161 14.26 25.89 0.23
CA VAL A 161 14.86 25.50 1.51
C VAL A 161 14.12 24.30 2.10
N GLU A 162 14.84 23.38 2.76
CA GLU A 162 14.21 22.22 3.42
C GLU A 162 13.25 22.68 4.52
N ALA A 163 12.16 21.94 4.74
CA ALA A 163 11.18 22.27 5.78
C ALA A 163 11.82 22.38 7.17
N ASN A 164 12.77 21.49 7.51
CA ASN A 164 13.44 21.51 8.80
C ASN A 164 14.30 22.77 8.99
N GLU A 165 15.00 23.21 7.95
CA GLU A 165 15.78 24.45 7.97
C GLU A 165 14.89 25.69 8.04
N PHE A 166 13.79 25.70 7.28
CA PHE A 166 12.84 26.81 7.29
C PHE A 166 12.17 27.00 8.66
N PHE A 167 11.80 25.90 9.33
CA PHE A 167 11.21 25.93 10.67
C PHE A 167 12.25 25.89 11.80
N SER A 168 13.55 25.95 11.49
CA SER A 168 14.61 25.92 12.49
C SER A 168 14.54 27.14 13.42
N LEU A 169 15.02 26.96 14.66
CA LEU A 169 15.09 28.04 15.63
C LEU A 169 16.03 29.17 15.17
N GLU A 170 17.07 28.83 14.42
CA GLU A 170 17.98 29.80 13.80
C GLU A 170 17.21 30.72 12.86
N ASN A 171 16.43 30.16 11.92
CA ASN A 171 15.62 30.96 11.01
C ASN A 171 14.58 31.83 11.76
N LYS A 172 14.01 31.29 12.84
CA LYS A 172 13.04 32.00 13.67
C LYS A 172 13.65 33.20 14.42
N LYS A 173 14.90 33.08 14.86
CA LYS A 173 15.61 34.11 15.65
C LYS A 173 16.34 35.14 14.79
N ASN A 174 16.56 34.88 13.51
CA ASN A 174 17.23 35.81 12.61
C ASN A 174 16.43 37.12 12.44
N PRO A 175 17.11 38.29 12.39
CA PRO A 175 16.45 39.58 12.16
C PRO A 175 15.75 39.64 10.80
N VAL A 176 16.30 38.96 9.78
CA VAL A 176 15.67 38.75 8.48
C VAL A 176 15.35 37.27 8.33
N ARG A 177 14.07 36.93 8.26
CA ARG A 177 13.61 35.55 8.10
C ARG A 177 13.90 35.05 6.69
N LYS A 178 14.50 33.87 6.55
CA LYS A 178 14.67 33.18 5.28
C LYS A 178 13.30 32.68 4.81
N ALA A 179 12.98 32.94 3.54
CA ALA A 179 11.79 32.42 2.89
C ALA A 179 11.95 30.93 2.52
N ALA A 180 10.85 30.20 2.47
CA ALA A 180 10.85 28.79 2.07
C ALA A 180 11.23 28.59 0.59
N VAL A 181 10.88 29.57 -0.25
CA VAL A 181 11.24 29.66 -1.67
C VAL A 181 11.66 31.09 -1.94
N GLN A 182 12.82 31.26 -2.57
CA GLN A 182 13.27 32.54 -3.11
C GLN A 182 12.93 32.56 -4.60
N PHE A 183 12.31 33.63 -5.09
CA PHE A 183 11.90 33.72 -6.49
C PHE A 183 12.94 34.43 -7.36
N VAL A 184 13.89 35.11 -6.73
CA VAL A 184 14.88 35.96 -7.41
C VAL A 184 16.27 35.59 -6.91
N ASP A 185 17.18 35.37 -7.86
CA ASP A 185 18.58 35.09 -7.59
C ASP A 185 19.26 36.38 -7.12
N LYS A 186 19.82 36.34 -5.91
CA LYS A 186 20.49 37.50 -5.29
C LYS A 186 21.86 37.79 -5.89
N SER A 187 22.34 36.98 -6.84
CA SER A 187 23.63 37.11 -7.50
C SER A 187 23.65 38.14 -8.63
N TRP A 188 22.51 38.72 -9.00
CA TRP A 188 22.38 39.68 -10.10
C TRP A 188 22.52 41.15 -9.65
N GLY A 189 23.07 41.38 -8.46
CA GLY A 189 23.25 42.71 -7.86
C GLY A 189 24.49 43.44 -8.32
#